data_AF-A0A285XWG9-F1
#
_entry.id   AF-A0A285XWG9-F1
#
_cell.length_a   1.000
_cell.length_b   1.000
_cell.length_c   1.000
_cell.angle_alpha   90.00
_cell.angle_beta   90.00
_cell.angle_gamma   90.00
#
_symmetry.space_group_name_H-M   'P 1'
#
loop_
_entity.id
_entity.type
_entity.pdbx_description
1 polymer ?
#
loop_
_entity_poly.entity_id
_entity_poly.type
_entity_poly.pdbx_seq_one_letter_code
_entity_poly.pdbx_strand_id
1 'polypeptide(L)'
;MYKTCPVSVDCLRKVTVRSLPGSDSVTPVVQTGSTSYRRGVTFRTVLALSAAVLAFSAGTFVVDGTSGIGAAPASAAEVAPDGTTHQDAAHVTTAKLKRVDSIELDAESLVFRRGEKTVVEASMRDSRTTVSLLNRLLGTPSRTQTAEGDGGACFPSGTTYTWGGAIRVAALTTPAQAGNAVEVRVLREDVRSRFGDDVELTGPDGVQVGDDIHDAITDAPKSDRMSFGSDDAKAWQLLLQEGWAPEDYSDTEGTNGVSALTDDTTVTVLGSPMPVHAQRTC
;
A
#
# COMPACT_ATOMS: atom_id res chain seq x y z
N MET A 1 19.04 -38.50 -36.98
CA MET A 1 19.06 -39.78 -36.24
C MET A 1 18.13 -39.61 -35.04
N TYR A 2 16.92 -40.15 -35.14
CA TYR A 2 15.94 -40.17 -34.05
C TYR A 2 16.31 -41.27 -33.06
N LYS A 3 16.25 -40.97 -31.75
CA LYS A 3 16.23 -42.01 -30.71
C LYS A 3 14.93 -41.89 -29.91
N THR A 4 14.13 -42.89 -30.17
CA THR A 4 12.84 -43.30 -29.60
C THR A 4 12.95 -43.71 -28.13
N CYS A 5 11.92 -43.38 -27.36
CA CYS A 5 11.57 -44.04 -26.10
C CYS A 5 11.17 -45.51 -26.34
N PRO A 6 11.36 -46.40 -25.36
CA PRO A 6 10.54 -47.60 -25.23
C PRO A 6 9.56 -47.49 -24.06
N VAL A 7 8.30 -47.79 -24.36
CA VAL A 7 7.22 -48.12 -23.42
C VAL A 7 7.15 -49.65 -23.35
N SER A 8 7.18 -50.25 -22.15
CA SER A 8 6.55 -51.54 -21.84
C SER A 8 6.62 -51.78 -20.31
N VAL A 9 5.53 -51.68 -19.54
CA VAL A 9 4.50 -52.72 -19.23
C VAL A 9 4.83 -53.51 -17.95
N ASP A 10 3.80 -53.68 -17.13
CA ASP A 10 3.60 -54.59 -15.98
C ASP A 10 4.18 -54.24 -14.60
N CYS A 11 3.30 -53.75 -13.73
CA CYS A 11 3.16 -54.37 -12.41
C CYS A 11 1.73 -54.23 -11.87
N LEU A 12 0.93 -55.27 -12.12
CA LEU A 12 -0.30 -55.60 -11.41
C LEU A 12 -0.02 -55.78 -9.91
N ARG A 13 -0.69 -55.02 -9.04
CA ARG A 13 -1.09 -55.51 -7.71
C ARG A 13 -2.55 -55.23 -7.44
N LYS A 14 -3.32 -56.33 -7.44
CA LYS A 14 -4.64 -56.49 -6.84
C LYS A 14 -4.63 -56.01 -5.38
N VAL A 15 -5.58 -55.14 -5.04
CA VAL A 15 -6.18 -55.15 -3.71
C VAL A 15 -7.69 -55.26 -3.90
N THR A 16 -8.18 -56.47 -3.60
CA THR A 16 -9.60 -56.81 -3.50
C THR A 16 -10.12 -56.27 -2.17
N VAL A 17 -11.07 -55.33 -2.19
CA VAL A 17 -11.94 -55.08 -1.03
C VAL A 17 -13.36 -55.47 -1.43
N ARG A 18 -13.89 -56.45 -0.70
CA ARG A 18 -15.22 -57.02 -0.84
C ARG A 18 -16.29 -55.96 -0.58
N SER A 19 -17.25 -55.86 -1.48
CA SER A 19 -18.57 -55.30 -1.23
C SER A 19 -19.51 -56.43 -0.81
N LEU A 20 -20.28 -56.23 0.26
CA LEU A 20 -21.56 -56.92 0.52
C LEU A 20 -22.55 -55.92 1.16
N PRO A 21 -23.87 -56.15 0.99
CA PRO A 21 -24.88 -55.11 0.92
C PRO A 21 -25.67 -54.94 2.23
N GLY A 22 -26.29 -53.77 2.40
CA GLY A 22 -27.21 -53.51 3.48
C GLY A 22 -27.82 -52.12 3.38
N SER A 23 -29.08 -52.09 2.95
CA SER A 23 -30.02 -50.99 2.98
C SER A 23 -30.04 -50.22 4.30
N ASP A 24 -30.08 -48.89 4.26
CA ASP A 24 -31.27 -48.16 4.70
C ASP A 24 -31.22 -46.68 4.27
N SER A 25 -32.37 -46.27 3.76
CA SER A 25 -32.77 -44.95 3.34
C SER A 25 -32.74 -43.91 4.46
N VAL A 26 -32.11 -42.76 4.21
CA VAL A 26 -32.50 -41.49 4.85
C VAL A 26 -32.46 -40.38 3.80
N THR A 27 -33.65 -39.95 3.41
CA THR A 27 -33.95 -38.74 2.62
C THR A 27 -33.62 -37.47 3.44
N PRO A 28 -33.26 -36.36 2.78
CA PRO A 28 -32.85 -35.13 3.45
C PRO A 28 -34.03 -34.36 4.04
N VAL A 29 -33.92 -33.94 5.30
CA VAL A 29 -34.84 -32.96 5.89
C VAL A 29 -34.42 -31.57 5.45
N VAL A 30 -35.18 -31.03 4.50
CA VAL A 30 -35.29 -29.59 4.24
C VAL A 30 -36.03 -28.97 5.42
N GLN A 31 -35.37 -28.08 6.15
CA GLN A 31 -36.03 -27.21 7.13
C GLN A 31 -35.93 -25.76 6.67
N THR A 32 -36.87 -25.37 5.82
CA THR A 32 -37.22 -23.97 5.57
C THR A 32 -37.88 -23.39 6.82
N GLY A 33 -37.12 -22.60 7.58
CA GLY A 33 -37.62 -21.80 8.69
C GLY A 33 -37.68 -20.32 8.30
N SER A 34 -38.79 -19.91 7.70
CA SER A 34 -39.16 -18.51 7.56
C SER A 34 -39.72 -17.99 8.88
N THR A 35 -39.05 -17.02 9.51
CA THR A 35 -39.67 -16.20 10.57
C THR A 35 -39.46 -14.73 10.25
N SER A 36 -40.51 -14.15 9.66
CA SER A 36 -40.75 -12.72 9.65
C SER A 36 -41.07 -12.29 11.09
N TYR A 37 -40.29 -11.36 11.66
CA TYR A 37 -40.73 -10.60 12.82
C TYR A 37 -40.57 -9.10 12.59
N ARG A 38 -41.58 -8.39 13.08
CA ARG A 38 -41.97 -7.01 12.79
C ARG A 38 -41.08 -5.97 13.49
N ARG A 39 -41.01 -4.82 12.82
CA ARG A 39 -41.10 -3.42 13.31
C ARG A 39 -40.60 -3.06 14.73
N GLY A 40 -39.81 -1.98 14.74
CA GLY A 40 -39.66 -1.02 15.85
C GLY A 40 -38.54 -1.44 16.81
N VAL A 41 -37.55 -0.61 17.15
CA VAL A 41 -37.67 0.74 17.70
C VAL A 41 -36.42 1.53 17.35
N THR A 42 -36.61 2.73 16.80
CA THR A 42 -35.61 3.79 16.70
C THR A 42 -35.25 4.30 18.11
N PHE A 43 -34.02 4.07 18.57
CA PHE A 43 -33.43 4.84 19.68
C PHE A 43 -32.52 5.92 19.09
N ARG A 44 -33.03 7.16 19.09
CA ARG A 44 -32.24 8.37 18.90
C ARG A 44 -31.54 8.68 20.22
N THR A 45 -30.24 8.43 20.29
CA THR A 45 -29.42 8.95 21.40
C THR A 45 -28.85 10.29 20.97
N VAL A 46 -29.52 11.36 21.42
CA VAL A 46 -29.01 12.73 21.36
C VAL A 46 -27.96 12.88 22.45
N LEU A 47 -26.71 13.15 22.07
CA LEU A 47 -25.66 13.57 23.01
C LEU A 47 -25.31 15.03 22.70
N ALA A 48 -25.59 15.88 23.68
CA ALA A 48 -25.39 17.30 23.64
C ALA A 48 -24.02 17.70 24.20
N LEU A 49 -23.40 18.65 23.50
CA LEU A 49 -22.61 19.80 23.98
C LEU A 49 -21.54 19.59 25.07
N SER A 50 -20.29 19.88 24.68
CA SER A 50 -19.33 20.61 25.52
C SER A 50 -18.34 21.34 24.62
N ALA A 51 -18.52 22.66 24.48
CA ALA A 51 -17.55 23.56 23.87
C ALA A 51 -16.80 24.29 24.98
N ALA A 52 -15.49 24.08 25.08
CA ALA A 52 -14.63 24.85 25.97
C ALA A 52 -14.12 26.10 25.22
N VAL A 53 -14.54 27.27 25.69
CA VAL A 53 -14.03 28.58 25.29
C VAL A 53 -12.79 28.87 26.15
N LEU A 54 -11.62 29.02 25.53
CA LEU A 54 -10.46 29.63 26.17
C LEU A 54 -10.19 30.97 25.49
N ALA A 55 -10.22 32.04 26.29
CA ALA A 55 -9.98 33.41 25.87
C ALA A 55 -8.90 34.06 26.74
N PHE A 56 -8.12 34.94 26.09
CA PHE A 56 -7.14 35.92 26.60
C PHE A 56 -5.87 35.34 27.25
N SER A 57 -4.67 35.89 26.99
CA SER A 57 -4.33 37.32 26.98
C SER A 57 -3.17 37.70 26.04
N ALA A 58 -3.26 38.92 25.53
CA ALA A 58 -2.19 39.64 24.84
C ALA A 58 -1.11 40.11 25.83
N GLY A 59 0.15 40.08 25.39
CA GLY A 59 1.27 40.72 26.08
C GLY A 59 2.19 41.36 25.04
N THR A 60 2.18 42.69 24.97
CA THR A 60 3.12 43.51 24.20
C THR A 60 4.34 43.83 25.05
N PHE A 61 5.55 43.51 24.56
CA PHE A 61 6.78 44.10 25.05
C PHE A 61 7.51 44.72 23.85
N VAL A 62 7.56 46.05 23.86
CA VAL A 62 8.48 46.84 23.03
C VAL A 62 9.72 47.05 23.89
N VAL A 63 10.88 46.61 23.39
CA VAL A 63 12.19 47.05 23.91
C VAL A 63 12.98 47.58 22.72
N ASP A 64 13.19 48.89 22.78
CA ASP A 64 14.09 49.67 21.93
C ASP A 64 15.54 49.49 22.42
N GLY A 65 16.51 49.50 21.50
CA GLY A 65 17.91 49.26 21.84
C GLY A 65 18.83 49.14 20.62
N THR A 66 19.34 50.29 20.17
CA THR A 66 20.31 50.45 19.09
C THR A 66 21.76 50.14 19.50
N SER A 67 22.55 49.70 18.51
CA SER A 67 24.02 49.76 18.35
C SER A 67 24.89 48.57 18.81
N GLY A 68 25.55 47.94 17.83
CA GLY A 68 26.68 47.02 18.04
C GLY A 68 27.23 46.42 16.75
N ILE A 69 28.22 47.10 16.14
CA ILE A 69 29.05 46.61 15.03
C ILE A 69 29.90 45.44 15.50
N GLY A 70 29.93 44.31 14.78
CA GLY A 70 30.91 43.26 15.04
C GLY A 70 30.76 41.96 14.25
N ALA A 71 31.70 41.75 13.34
CA ALA A 71 32.12 40.48 12.73
C ALA A 71 31.12 39.73 11.84
N ALA A 72 31.33 39.85 10.53
CA ALA A 72 30.87 38.89 9.55
C ALA A 72 31.54 37.52 9.79
N PRO A 73 30.79 36.41 9.96
CA PRO A 73 31.35 35.10 9.71
C PRO A 73 31.40 34.89 8.19
N ALA A 74 32.61 34.59 7.71
CA ALA A 74 32.84 34.05 6.38
C ALA A 74 31.93 32.82 6.20
N SER A 75 30.97 32.90 5.27
CA SER A 75 30.26 31.72 4.79
C SER A 75 31.24 30.92 3.96
N ALA A 76 31.71 29.80 4.53
CA ALA A 76 32.26 28.72 3.74
C ALA A 76 31.15 28.25 2.80
N ALA A 77 31.32 28.53 1.50
CA ALA A 77 30.49 27.95 0.47
C ALA A 77 30.82 26.45 0.41
N GLU A 78 30.10 25.65 1.18
CA GLU A 78 29.99 24.23 0.88
C GLU A 78 29.30 24.13 -0.48
N VAL A 79 30.02 23.57 -1.44
CA VAL A 79 29.49 23.20 -2.75
C VAL A 79 28.40 22.18 -2.49
N ALA A 80 27.16 22.64 -2.48
CA ALA A 80 26.00 21.78 -2.40
C ALA A 80 26.05 20.81 -3.60
N PRO A 81 25.85 19.50 -3.38
CA PRO A 81 25.61 18.60 -4.49
C PRO A 81 24.31 19.04 -5.19
N ASP A 82 24.30 19.01 -6.52
CA ASP A 82 23.10 19.23 -7.34
C ASP A 82 21.97 18.29 -6.88
N GLY A 83 21.07 18.82 -6.05
CA GLY A 83 19.95 18.09 -5.43
C GLY A 83 18.64 18.79 -5.74
N THR A 84 18.30 18.92 -7.01
CA THR A 84 17.08 19.59 -7.49
C THR A 84 15.92 18.62 -7.66
N THR A 85 15.44 17.99 -6.58
CA THR A 85 14.14 17.28 -6.63
C THR A 85 13.36 17.28 -5.31
N HIS A 86 14.01 17.32 -4.13
CA HIS A 86 13.29 17.16 -2.86
C HIS A 86 12.61 18.42 -2.30
N GLN A 87 12.93 19.63 -2.79
CA GLN A 87 12.29 20.87 -2.30
C GLN A 87 10.97 21.23 -3.01
N ASP A 88 10.62 20.58 -4.12
CA ASP A 88 9.46 21.00 -4.93
C ASP A 88 8.10 20.53 -4.37
N ALA A 89 8.08 19.45 -3.59
CA ALA A 89 6.85 18.84 -3.10
C ALA A 89 6.06 19.75 -2.13
N ALA A 90 6.76 20.52 -1.30
CA ALA A 90 6.15 21.49 -0.40
C ALA A 90 5.55 22.70 -1.13
N HIS A 91 5.92 22.94 -2.39
CA HIS A 91 5.58 24.16 -3.14
C HIS A 91 4.61 23.93 -4.30
N VAL A 92 4.09 22.71 -4.45
CA VAL A 92 3.10 22.40 -5.48
C VAL A 92 1.82 23.19 -5.23
N THR A 93 1.42 24.03 -6.16
CA THR A 93 0.19 24.82 -6.06
C THR A 93 -1.04 23.97 -6.37
N THR A 94 -2.21 24.38 -5.89
CA THR A 94 -3.49 23.71 -6.22
C THR A 94 -3.75 23.69 -7.72
N ALA A 95 -3.31 24.72 -8.46
CA ALA A 95 -3.44 24.79 -9.91
C ALA A 95 -2.58 23.76 -10.65
N LYS A 96 -1.41 23.39 -10.11
CA LYS A 96 -0.59 22.28 -10.62
C LYS A 96 -1.27 20.94 -10.30
N LEU A 97 -1.70 20.73 -9.04
CA LEU A 97 -2.35 19.49 -8.61
C LEU A 97 -3.64 19.19 -9.40
N LYS A 98 -4.44 20.20 -9.74
CA LYS A 98 -5.66 20.01 -10.56
C LYS A 98 -5.38 19.37 -11.92
N ARG A 99 -4.14 19.44 -12.42
CA ARG A 99 -3.76 18.88 -13.72
C ARG A 99 -3.19 17.47 -13.61
N VAL A 100 -3.10 16.90 -12.40
CA VAL A 100 -2.64 15.53 -12.23
C VAL A 100 -3.71 14.59 -12.76
N ASP A 101 -3.31 13.70 -13.67
CA ASP A 101 -4.16 12.68 -14.27
C ASP A 101 -3.70 11.26 -13.90
N SER A 102 -2.49 11.08 -13.37
CA SER A 102 -2.05 9.79 -12.82
C SER A 102 -1.12 9.91 -11.60
N ILE A 103 -1.10 8.86 -10.79
CA ILE A 103 -0.15 8.64 -9.70
C ILE A 103 0.50 7.28 -9.94
N GLU A 104 1.81 7.29 -10.13
CA GLU A 104 2.61 6.08 -10.16
C GLU A 104 3.16 5.77 -8.77
N LEU A 105 2.98 4.52 -8.36
CA LEU A 105 3.63 3.91 -7.21
C LEU A 105 5.01 3.41 -7.62
N ASP A 106 6.04 4.17 -7.26
CA ASP A 106 7.44 3.79 -7.41
C ASP A 106 7.95 3.13 -6.11
N ALA A 107 9.14 2.52 -6.12
CA ALA A 107 9.62 1.77 -4.96
C ALA A 107 9.76 2.65 -3.71
N GLU A 108 10.28 3.88 -3.83
CA GLU A 108 10.50 4.77 -2.68
C GLU A 108 9.72 6.09 -2.74
N SER A 109 8.87 6.27 -3.74
CA SER A 109 8.12 7.50 -3.95
C SER A 109 6.74 7.29 -4.60
N LEU A 110 5.90 8.33 -4.51
CA LEU A 110 4.70 8.48 -5.33
C LEU A 110 4.94 9.58 -6.36
N VAL A 111 4.83 9.25 -7.64
CA VAL A 111 5.05 10.18 -8.74
C VAL A 111 3.70 10.66 -9.28
N PHE A 112 3.38 11.92 -9.06
CA PHE A 112 2.15 12.55 -9.56
C PHE A 112 2.43 13.11 -10.96
N ARG A 113 1.66 12.72 -11.96
CA ARG A 113 1.93 13.06 -13.36
C ARG A 113 0.76 13.74 -14.07
N ARG A 114 1.11 14.36 -15.19
CA ARG A 114 0.21 14.87 -16.22
C ARG A 114 0.66 14.32 -17.56
N GLY A 115 0.04 13.23 -18.01
CA GLY A 115 0.59 12.38 -19.06
C GLY A 115 2.02 11.98 -18.70
N GLU A 116 2.97 12.21 -19.62
CA GLU A 116 4.39 11.86 -19.39
C GLU A 116 5.15 12.82 -18.46
N LYS A 117 4.52 13.91 -17.98
CA LYS A 117 5.22 14.95 -17.20
C LYS A 117 5.04 14.75 -15.71
N THR A 118 6.14 14.63 -14.98
CA THR A 118 6.13 14.71 -13.51
C THR A 118 5.71 16.09 -13.04
N VAL A 119 4.64 16.13 -12.25
CA VAL A 119 4.15 17.34 -11.56
C VAL A 119 4.85 17.48 -10.21
N VAL A 120 4.97 16.38 -9.48
CA VAL A 120 5.67 16.27 -8.20
C VAL A 120 5.97 14.82 -7.91
N GLU A 121 7.09 14.58 -7.22
CA GLU A 121 7.43 13.30 -6.63
C GLU A 121 7.42 13.44 -5.10
N ALA A 122 6.72 12.55 -4.41
CA ALA A 122 6.63 12.53 -2.95
C ALA A 122 7.41 11.34 -2.41
N SER A 123 8.45 11.60 -1.62
CA SER A 123 9.21 10.53 -0.97
C SER A 123 8.37 9.83 0.10
N MET A 124 8.42 8.49 0.10
CA MET A 124 7.81 7.66 1.14
C MET A 124 8.53 7.76 2.49
N ARG A 125 9.69 8.44 2.55
CA ARG A 125 10.36 8.81 3.81
C ARG A 125 9.72 10.04 4.48
N ASP A 126 8.87 10.78 3.76
CA ASP A 126 8.13 11.93 4.28
C ASP A 126 6.62 11.67 4.26
N SER A 127 6.13 11.11 5.35
CA SER A 127 4.71 10.80 5.52
C SER A 127 3.81 12.04 5.49
N ARG A 128 4.29 13.17 6.02
CA ARG A 128 3.52 14.41 6.10
C ARG A 128 3.29 14.99 4.72
N THR A 129 4.35 15.09 3.92
CA THR A 129 4.25 15.59 2.55
C THR A 129 3.42 14.67 1.67
N THR A 130 3.65 13.35 1.75
CA THR A 130 2.89 12.34 0.99
C THR A 130 1.39 12.42 1.27
N VAL A 131 1.00 12.37 2.55
CA VAL A 131 -0.42 12.44 2.94
C VAL A 131 -1.03 13.81 2.61
N SER A 132 -0.26 14.90 2.74
CA SER A 132 -0.72 16.25 2.40
C SER A 132 -1.03 16.38 0.91
N LEU A 133 -0.17 15.89 0.02
CA LEU A 133 -0.38 15.91 -1.43
C LEU A 133 -1.62 15.10 -1.82
N LEU A 134 -1.74 13.87 -1.32
CA LEU A 134 -2.92 13.03 -1.56
C LEU A 134 -4.21 13.69 -1.04
N ASN A 135 -4.20 14.25 0.17
CA ASN A 135 -5.37 14.95 0.72
C ASN A 135 -5.75 16.21 -0.09
N ARG A 136 -4.76 16.90 -0.66
CA ARG A 136 -4.98 18.06 -1.52
C ARG A 136 -5.51 17.68 -2.91
N LEU A 137 -5.12 16.53 -3.46
CA LEU A 137 -5.57 16.04 -4.77
C LEU A 137 -6.88 15.24 -4.71
N LEU A 138 -6.98 14.30 -3.78
CA LEU A 138 -8.07 13.34 -3.67
C LEU A 138 -9.13 13.73 -2.64
N GLY A 139 -8.85 14.75 -1.82
CA GLY A 139 -9.76 15.22 -0.78
C GLY A 139 -9.62 14.42 0.52
N THR A 140 -10.68 14.42 1.33
CA THR A 140 -10.64 13.87 2.70
C THR A 140 -10.65 12.33 2.68
N PRO A 141 -9.63 11.67 3.26
CA PRO A 141 -9.62 10.21 3.41
C PRO A 141 -10.49 9.74 4.58
N SER A 142 -10.91 8.48 4.56
CA SER A 142 -11.25 7.77 5.80
C SER A 142 -9.98 7.48 6.60
N ARG A 143 -10.10 7.42 7.94
CA ARG A 143 -8.95 7.31 8.84
C ARG A 143 -9.14 6.26 9.91
N THR A 144 -8.09 5.48 10.16
CA THR A 144 -7.99 4.55 11.28
C THR A 144 -6.65 4.76 11.97
N GLN A 145 -6.63 4.79 13.29
CA GLN A 145 -5.40 4.93 14.08
C GLN A 145 -5.12 3.63 14.81
N THR A 146 -3.85 3.25 14.83
CA THR A 146 -3.32 2.14 15.62
C THR A 146 -2.38 2.73 16.64
N ALA A 147 -2.70 2.61 17.93
CA ALA A 147 -1.79 3.08 18.97
C ALA A 147 -0.60 2.11 19.12
N GLU A 148 0.44 2.57 19.79
CA GLU A 148 1.56 1.72 20.15
C GLU A 148 1.10 0.55 21.02
N GLY A 149 1.46 -0.67 20.61
CA GLY A 149 1.06 -1.91 21.28
C GLY A 149 -0.28 -2.50 20.83
N ASP A 150 -1.15 -1.76 20.14
CA ASP A 150 -2.47 -2.27 19.70
C ASP A 150 -2.36 -3.35 18.61
N GLY A 151 -1.34 -3.24 17.76
CA GLY A 151 -1.10 -4.14 16.63
C GLY A 151 -0.26 -5.38 16.94
N GLY A 152 0.24 -5.50 18.18
CA GLY A 152 1.32 -6.43 18.49
C GLY A 152 2.63 -6.07 17.77
N ALA A 153 3.56 -7.02 17.70
CA ALA A 153 4.87 -6.81 17.05
C ALA A 153 4.76 -6.60 15.52
N CYS A 154 3.69 -7.10 14.91
CA CYS A 154 3.52 -7.19 13.46
C CYS A 154 2.85 -5.95 12.84
N PHE A 155 2.27 -5.06 13.66
CA PHE A 155 1.56 -3.87 13.20
C PHE A 155 2.13 -2.63 13.89
N PRO A 156 2.97 -1.84 13.20
CA PRO A 156 3.49 -0.62 13.77
C PRO A 156 2.37 0.37 14.07
N SER A 157 2.57 1.20 15.09
CA SER A 157 1.64 2.29 15.38
C SER A 157 1.65 3.32 14.26
N GLY A 158 0.50 3.93 13.99
CA GLY A 158 0.38 4.88 12.91
C GLY A 158 -1.05 5.27 12.60
N THR A 159 -1.22 6.03 11.52
CA THR A 159 -2.52 6.39 10.98
C THR A 159 -2.64 5.88 9.56
N THR A 160 -3.66 5.06 9.32
CA THR A 160 -4.05 4.63 7.98
C THR A 160 -5.05 5.61 7.39
N TYR A 161 -4.79 6.05 6.16
CA TYR A 161 -5.63 6.93 5.35
C TYR A 161 -6.08 6.17 4.10
N THR A 162 -7.38 6.20 3.78
CA THR A 162 -7.90 5.58 2.54
C THR A 162 -8.71 6.58 1.73
N TRP A 163 -8.39 6.72 0.44
CA TRP A 163 -9.10 7.58 -0.51
C TRP A 163 -9.87 6.74 -1.51
N GLY A 164 -11.20 6.96 -1.60
CA GLY A 164 -12.06 6.32 -2.59
C GLY A 164 -12.10 4.78 -2.56
N GLY A 165 -11.52 4.14 -1.54
CA GLY A 165 -11.28 2.69 -1.53
C GLY A 165 -10.22 2.23 -2.54
N ALA A 166 -9.51 3.15 -3.18
CA ALA A 166 -8.58 2.88 -4.28
C ALA A 166 -7.11 2.98 -3.86
N ILE A 167 -6.78 3.89 -2.95
CA ILE A 167 -5.43 4.02 -2.40
C ILE A 167 -5.47 4.09 -0.87
N ARG A 168 -4.62 3.29 -0.22
CA ARG A 168 -4.44 3.24 1.23
C ARG A 168 -3.00 3.59 1.56
N VAL A 169 -2.81 4.52 2.49
CA VAL A 169 -1.49 4.92 3.00
C VAL A 169 -1.47 4.77 4.51
N ALA A 170 -0.62 3.89 5.03
CA ALA A 170 -0.31 3.80 6.45
C ALA A 170 0.87 4.73 6.75
N ALA A 171 0.62 5.85 7.42
CA ALA A 171 1.68 6.73 7.92
C ALA A 171 2.14 6.25 9.29
N LEU A 172 3.42 5.87 9.38
CA LEU A 172 4.00 5.31 10.59
C LEU A 172 4.30 6.42 11.60
N THR A 173 4.08 6.13 12.89
CA THR A 173 4.48 7.03 13.98
C THR A 173 6.00 7.12 14.05
N THR A 174 6.66 5.99 13.90
CA THR A 174 8.12 5.85 13.83
C THR A 174 8.46 5.23 12.47
N PRO A 175 9.38 5.82 11.68
CA PRO A 175 9.82 5.19 10.44
C PRO A 175 10.31 3.76 10.67
N ALA A 176 10.10 2.87 9.71
CA ALA A 176 10.61 1.51 9.81
C ALA A 176 12.14 1.49 9.63
N GLN A 177 12.76 0.32 9.83
CA GLN A 177 14.21 0.15 9.76
C GLN A 177 14.80 0.54 8.39
N ALA A 178 14.11 0.21 7.30
CA ALA A 178 14.46 0.65 5.94
C ALA A 178 14.36 2.19 5.73
N GLY A 179 13.77 2.89 6.69
CA GLY A 179 13.59 4.34 6.71
C GLY A 179 12.34 4.82 5.98
N ASN A 180 11.45 3.94 5.54
CA ASN A 180 10.13 4.34 5.05
C ASN A 180 9.29 4.87 6.22
N ALA A 181 8.62 5.99 5.99
CA ALA A 181 7.67 6.59 6.94
C ALA A 181 6.22 6.31 6.55
N VAL A 182 6.00 5.74 5.36
CA VAL A 182 4.69 5.25 4.91
C VAL A 182 4.77 3.85 4.32
N GLU A 183 3.63 3.18 4.30
CA GLU A 183 3.35 2.04 3.43
C GLU A 183 2.14 2.37 2.57
N VAL A 184 2.24 2.12 1.26
CA VAL A 184 1.19 2.40 0.28
C VAL A 184 0.64 1.09 -0.27
N ARG A 185 -0.69 1.03 -0.44
CA ARG A 185 -1.39 0.00 -1.20
C ARG A 185 -2.34 0.65 -2.20
N VAL A 186 -2.23 0.27 -3.46
CA VAL A 186 -3.18 0.58 -4.53
C VAL A 186 -4.10 -0.63 -4.70
N LEU A 187 -5.40 -0.37 -4.67
CA LEU A 187 -6.47 -1.37 -4.59
C LEU A 187 -7.41 -1.31 -5.79
N ARG A 188 -7.27 -0.29 -6.66
CA ARG A 188 -8.04 -0.06 -7.88
C ARG A 188 -7.16 0.67 -8.89
N GLU A 189 -7.51 0.60 -10.18
CA GLU A 189 -6.83 1.27 -11.29
C GLU A 189 -7.03 2.79 -11.32
N ASP A 190 -8.06 3.31 -10.66
CA ASP A 190 -8.39 4.73 -10.65
C ASP A 190 -8.94 5.23 -9.31
N VAL A 191 -8.84 6.53 -9.10
CA VAL A 191 -9.48 7.23 -7.98
C VAL A 191 -10.02 8.59 -8.40
N ARG A 192 -11.27 8.89 -8.02
CA ARG A 192 -11.87 10.20 -8.27
C ARG A 192 -11.13 11.30 -7.50
N SER A 193 -10.58 12.28 -8.20
CA SER A 193 -10.01 13.47 -7.57
C SER A 193 -11.09 14.36 -6.95
N ARG A 194 -10.71 15.20 -5.99
CA ARG A 194 -11.60 16.23 -5.45
C ARG A 194 -12.01 17.29 -6.48
N PHE A 195 -11.29 17.34 -7.60
CA PHE A 195 -11.53 18.30 -8.69
C PHE A 195 -12.54 17.78 -9.71
N GLY A 196 -12.94 16.51 -9.59
CA GLY A 196 -13.97 15.90 -10.42
C GLY A 196 -13.44 15.18 -11.65
N ASP A 197 -12.12 14.98 -11.78
CA ASP A 197 -11.52 14.12 -12.81
C ASP A 197 -11.04 12.81 -12.16
N ASP A 198 -10.96 11.72 -12.92
CA ASP A 198 -10.37 10.46 -12.46
C ASP A 198 -8.85 10.55 -12.56
N VAL A 199 -8.16 9.97 -11.57
CA VAL A 199 -6.70 9.89 -11.52
C VAL A 199 -6.32 8.42 -11.60
N GLU A 200 -5.60 8.06 -12.66
CA GLU A 200 -5.09 6.71 -12.86
C GLU A 200 -4.06 6.36 -11.78
N LEU A 201 -4.10 5.13 -11.30
CA LEU A 201 -3.16 4.58 -10.34
C LEU A 201 -2.39 3.45 -11.01
N THR A 202 -1.07 3.62 -11.10
CA THR A 202 -0.17 2.67 -11.75
C THR A 202 0.97 2.29 -10.80
N GLY A 203 1.60 1.16 -11.06
CA GLY A 203 2.92 0.79 -10.54
C GLY A 203 4.00 0.95 -11.62
N PRO A 204 5.18 0.37 -11.39
CA PRO A 204 6.27 0.36 -12.36
C PRO A 204 5.84 -0.19 -13.71
N ASP A 205 6.40 0.37 -14.78
CA ASP A 205 6.11 -0.01 -16.18
C ASP A 205 4.63 0.08 -16.58
N GLY A 206 3.82 0.83 -15.81
CA GLY A 206 2.41 1.06 -16.08
C GLY A 206 1.47 -0.04 -15.58
N VAL A 207 1.95 -1.02 -14.81
CA VAL A 207 1.12 -2.09 -14.25
C VAL A 207 -0.01 -1.51 -13.38
N GLN A 208 -1.24 -2.01 -13.53
CA GLN A 208 -2.41 -1.58 -12.77
C GLN A 208 -3.10 -2.74 -12.04
N VAL A 209 -3.91 -2.40 -11.05
CA VAL A 209 -4.85 -3.38 -10.47
C VAL A 209 -5.89 -3.75 -11.53
N GLY A 210 -6.05 -5.05 -11.78
CA GLY A 210 -6.90 -5.59 -12.84
C GLY A 210 -6.13 -6.14 -14.04
N ASP A 211 -4.84 -5.83 -14.17
CA ASP A 211 -4.01 -6.34 -15.26
C ASP A 211 -3.77 -7.85 -15.14
N ASP A 212 -3.72 -8.53 -16.29
CA ASP A 212 -3.20 -9.89 -16.39
C ASP A 212 -1.69 -9.85 -16.59
N ILE A 213 -0.94 -10.34 -15.60
CA ILE A 213 0.53 -10.32 -15.58
C ILE A 213 1.13 -11.74 -15.69
N HIS A 214 0.43 -12.67 -16.35
CA HIS A 214 0.88 -14.07 -16.51
C HIS A 214 2.31 -14.19 -17.06
N ASP A 215 2.63 -13.45 -18.11
CA ASP A 215 3.94 -13.48 -18.76
C ASP A 215 5.02 -12.95 -17.82
N ALA A 216 4.75 -11.82 -17.15
CA ALA A 216 5.67 -11.24 -16.16
C ALA A 216 5.94 -12.20 -15.00
N ILE A 217 4.91 -12.89 -14.49
CA ILE A 217 5.10 -13.94 -13.46
C ILE A 217 5.96 -15.08 -14.02
N THR A 218 5.71 -15.53 -15.24
CA THR A 218 6.40 -16.68 -15.84
C THR A 218 7.88 -16.38 -16.06
N ASP A 219 8.17 -15.20 -16.59
CA ASP A 219 9.51 -14.73 -16.96
C ASP A 219 10.33 -14.26 -15.74
N ALA A 220 9.68 -13.86 -14.65
CA ALA A 220 10.37 -13.39 -13.46
C ALA A 220 11.28 -14.48 -12.84
N PRO A 221 12.48 -14.10 -12.37
CA PRO A 221 13.35 -15.01 -11.63
C PRO A 221 12.66 -15.44 -10.32
N LYS A 222 13.04 -16.62 -9.81
CA LYS A 222 12.41 -17.16 -8.59
C LYS A 222 12.63 -16.29 -7.35
N SER A 223 13.68 -15.46 -7.34
CA SER A 223 13.94 -14.47 -6.28
C SER A 223 12.89 -13.37 -6.24
N ASP A 224 12.23 -13.09 -7.35
CA ASP A 224 11.38 -11.91 -7.50
C ASP A 224 9.90 -12.31 -7.44
N ARG A 225 9.59 -13.61 -7.32
CA ARG A 225 8.23 -14.10 -7.17
C ARG A 225 8.09 -15.12 -6.06
N MET A 226 6.97 -15.05 -5.36
CA MET A 226 6.58 -15.98 -4.31
C MET A 226 5.16 -16.47 -4.56
N SER A 227 4.97 -17.79 -4.50
CA SER A 227 3.63 -18.41 -4.57
C SER A 227 3.02 -18.48 -3.17
N PHE A 228 1.80 -17.98 -3.03
CA PHE A 228 0.96 -18.14 -1.84
C PHE A 228 -0.20 -19.11 -2.07
N GLY A 229 -0.45 -19.47 -3.34
CA GLY A 229 -1.53 -20.35 -3.74
C GLY A 229 -1.26 -21.84 -3.50
N SER A 230 -2.33 -22.63 -3.63
CA SER A 230 -2.30 -24.08 -3.80
C SER A 230 -2.49 -24.45 -5.27
N ASP A 231 -2.42 -25.75 -5.59
CA ASP A 231 -2.66 -26.23 -6.97
C ASP A 231 -4.04 -25.85 -7.52
N ASP A 232 -5.05 -25.70 -6.63
CA ASP A 232 -6.44 -25.40 -6.97
C ASP A 232 -6.79 -23.90 -6.88
N ALA A 233 -5.92 -23.08 -6.28
CA ALA A 233 -6.10 -21.64 -6.14
C ALA A 233 -4.74 -20.97 -6.14
N LYS A 234 -4.31 -20.48 -7.31
CA LYS A 234 -3.01 -19.84 -7.49
C LYS A 234 -3.07 -18.40 -7.01
N ALA A 235 -2.01 -17.97 -6.34
CA ALA A 235 -1.83 -16.58 -5.95
C ALA A 235 -0.33 -16.32 -5.91
N TRP A 236 0.08 -15.22 -6.53
CA TRP A 236 1.48 -14.82 -6.58
C TRP A 236 1.68 -13.44 -6.00
N GLN A 237 2.82 -13.27 -5.37
CA GLN A 237 3.43 -11.96 -5.21
C GLN A 237 4.60 -11.86 -6.17
N LEU A 238 4.63 -10.79 -6.96
CA LEU A 238 5.68 -10.48 -7.91
C LEU A 238 6.30 -9.14 -7.55
N LEU A 239 7.61 -9.09 -7.38
CA LEU A 239 8.38 -7.87 -7.28
C LEU A 239 8.46 -7.23 -8.67
N LEU A 240 7.95 -6.02 -8.79
CA LEU A 240 7.95 -5.25 -10.04
C LEU A 240 9.19 -4.36 -10.12
N GLN A 241 9.64 -3.84 -8.98
CA GLN A 241 10.81 -2.99 -8.88
C GLN A 241 11.39 -3.06 -7.48
N GLU A 242 12.70 -3.26 -7.39
CA GLU A 242 13.45 -3.23 -6.12
C GLU A 242 13.54 -1.81 -5.55
N GLY A 243 13.54 -1.72 -4.21
CA GLY A 243 13.90 -0.52 -3.47
C GLY A 243 14.13 -0.83 -2.00
N TRP A 244 14.49 0.18 -1.22
CA TRP A 244 14.75 0.01 0.22
C TRP A 244 15.85 -1.03 0.50
N ALA A 245 16.94 -0.99 -0.27
CA ALA A 245 18.05 -1.93 -0.10
C ALA A 245 18.54 -1.93 1.35
N PRO A 246 18.63 -3.10 2.01
CA PRO A 246 19.10 -3.16 3.38
C PRO A 246 20.58 -2.77 3.45
N GLU A 247 20.96 -1.97 4.46
CA GLU A 247 22.37 -1.62 4.69
C GLU A 247 23.19 -2.86 5.08
N ASP A 248 22.53 -3.86 5.67
CA ASP A 248 23.09 -5.17 6.02
C ASP A 248 22.24 -6.29 5.39
N TYR A 249 22.83 -7.04 4.47
CA TYR A 249 22.21 -8.19 3.81
C TYR A 249 21.92 -9.32 4.80
N SER A 250 20.81 -9.22 5.53
CA SER A 250 20.24 -10.36 6.24
C SER A 250 19.20 -11.03 5.34
N ASP A 251 19.39 -12.33 5.05
CA ASP A 251 18.47 -13.15 4.23
C ASP A 251 17.04 -13.26 4.83
N THR A 252 16.81 -12.65 5.99
CA THR A 252 15.54 -12.67 6.72
C THR A 252 14.54 -11.63 6.24
N GLU A 253 14.97 -10.51 5.66
CA GLU A 253 14.08 -9.38 5.34
C GLU A 253 13.38 -9.49 3.97
N GLY A 254 13.85 -10.40 3.11
CA GLY A 254 13.37 -10.51 1.73
C GLY A 254 13.79 -9.32 0.86
N THR A 255 13.33 -9.29 -0.39
CA THR A 255 13.62 -8.19 -1.31
C THR A 255 12.50 -7.17 -1.25
N ASN A 256 12.80 -5.97 -0.75
CA ASN A 256 11.85 -4.86 -0.66
C ASN A 256 11.68 -4.12 -2.00
N GLY A 257 10.54 -3.44 -2.15
CA GLY A 257 10.22 -2.66 -3.34
C GLY A 257 8.72 -2.57 -3.60
N VAL A 258 8.36 -2.28 -4.86
CA VAL A 258 6.98 -2.38 -5.34
C VAL A 258 6.70 -3.82 -5.72
N SER A 259 5.68 -4.40 -5.11
CA SER A 259 5.18 -5.72 -5.50
C SER A 259 3.72 -5.67 -5.95
N ALA A 260 3.35 -6.61 -6.82
CA ALA A 260 1.97 -6.94 -7.18
C ALA A 260 1.54 -8.20 -6.43
N LEU A 261 0.35 -8.19 -5.84
CA LEU A 261 -0.35 -9.41 -5.40
C LEU A 261 -1.39 -9.79 -6.43
N THR A 262 -1.51 -11.08 -6.72
CA THR A 262 -2.41 -11.60 -7.75
C THR A 262 -3.36 -12.67 -7.23
N ASP A 263 -4.51 -12.74 -7.88
CA ASP A 263 -5.37 -13.93 -7.90
C ASP A 263 -5.17 -14.61 -9.26
N ASP A 264 -4.53 -15.78 -9.23
CA ASP A 264 -3.88 -16.46 -10.35
C ASP A 264 -2.90 -15.57 -11.12
N THR A 265 -3.38 -14.81 -12.10
CA THR A 265 -2.56 -13.91 -12.93
C THR A 265 -3.03 -12.47 -12.89
N THR A 266 -4.19 -12.20 -12.30
CA THR A 266 -4.79 -10.87 -12.26
C THR A 266 -4.28 -10.09 -11.05
N VAL A 267 -3.76 -8.88 -11.25
CA VAL A 267 -3.32 -7.99 -10.17
C VAL A 267 -4.51 -7.57 -9.32
N THR A 268 -4.42 -7.81 -8.02
CA THR A 268 -5.43 -7.44 -7.02
C THR A 268 -4.98 -6.26 -6.17
N VAL A 269 -3.68 -6.11 -5.93
CA VAL A 269 -3.08 -5.05 -5.12
C VAL A 269 -1.69 -4.74 -5.64
N LEU A 270 -1.33 -3.45 -5.72
CA LEU A 270 0.07 -3.02 -5.78
C LEU A 270 0.47 -2.44 -4.42
N GLY A 271 1.70 -2.65 -3.99
CA GLY A 271 2.15 -2.17 -2.67
C GLY A 271 3.63 -1.84 -2.61
N SER A 272 3.96 -0.79 -1.85
CA SER A 272 5.34 -0.45 -1.50
C SER A 272 5.46 0.17 -0.10
N PRO A 273 6.49 -0.18 0.70
CA PRO A 273 7.26 -1.41 0.53
C PRO A 273 6.34 -2.63 0.68
N MET A 274 6.63 -3.68 -0.09
CA MET A 274 5.99 -4.99 0.05
C MET A 274 7.00 -6.08 -0.32
N PRO A 275 7.75 -6.63 0.66
CA PRO A 275 8.87 -7.51 0.37
C PRO A 275 8.44 -8.88 -0.14
N VAL A 276 9.21 -9.42 -1.10
CA VAL A 276 9.10 -10.81 -1.56
C VAL A 276 10.09 -11.67 -0.77
N HIS A 277 9.69 -12.89 -0.39
CA HIS A 277 10.47 -13.83 0.42
C HIS A 277 10.90 -13.32 1.81
N ALA A 278 10.20 -12.33 2.36
CA ALA A 278 10.40 -11.95 3.76
C ALA A 278 10.15 -13.18 4.66
N GLN A 279 11.17 -13.57 5.43
CA GLN A 279 10.98 -14.55 6.48
C GLN A 279 10.11 -13.90 7.55
N ARG A 280 9.18 -14.67 8.14
CA ARG A 280 8.26 -14.15 9.16
C ARG A 280 9.02 -13.71 10.41
N THR A 281 9.54 -12.50 10.43
CA THR A 281 10.18 -11.89 11.60
C THR A 281 9.45 -10.62 12.06
N CYS A 282 8.38 -10.24 11.36
CA CYS A 282 7.33 -9.34 11.82
C CYS A 282 5.98 -9.94 11.42
#